data_AF-A0A3B0VQB6-F1
#
_entry.id   AF-A0A3B0VQB6-F1
#
_cell.length_a   1.000
_cell.length_b   1.000
_cell.length_c   1.000
_cell.angle_alpha   90.00
_cell.angle_beta   90.00
_cell.angle_gamma   90.00
#
_symmetry.space_group_name_H-M   'P 1'
#
loop_
_entity.id
_entity.type
_entity.pdbx_description
1 polymer ?
#
loop_
_entity_poly.entity_id
_entity_poly.type
_entity_poly.pdbx_seq_one_letter_code
_entity_poly.pdbx_strand_id
1 'polypeptide(L)'
;RRGGRYHVMATTAASGVATVDYRQARQRVAAGERTLLLFGTGWGLAAEIMSQVDDVLPPLGGKGYNHLSVRSAVSIILDRLLADE
;
A
#
# COMPACT_ATOMS: atom_id res chain seq x y z
N ARG A 1 -17.47 7.98 18.71
CA ARG A 1 -16.25 7.68 17.91
C ARG A 1 -15.93 6.20 18.06
N ARG A 2 -15.97 5.36 17.01
CA ARG A 2 -15.66 3.92 17.15
C ARG A 2 -14.15 3.72 17.21
N GLY A 3 -13.56 3.61 18.40
CA GLY A 3 -12.12 3.39 18.63
C GLY A 3 -11.67 1.95 18.37
N GLY A 4 -11.50 1.58 17.09
CA GLY A 4 -10.85 0.34 16.69
C GLY A 4 -9.51 0.63 16.00
N ARG A 5 -8.51 -0.23 16.21
CA ARG A 5 -7.20 -0.14 15.52
C ARG A 5 -7.41 -0.24 14.01
N TYR A 6 -6.67 0.55 13.25
CA TYR A 6 -6.59 0.42 11.80
C TYR A 6 -5.46 -0.54 11.45
N HIS A 7 -5.67 -1.38 10.43
CA HIS A 7 -4.62 -2.12 9.74
C HIS A 7 -3.89 -1.16 8.79
N VAL A 8 -2.63 -0.89 9.07
CA VAL A 8 -1.83 0.13 8.39
C VAL A 8 -1.00 -0.54 7.29
N MET A 9 -1.29 -0.19 6.03
CA MET A 9 -0.56 -0.69 4.87
C MET A 9 0.24 0.43 4.20
N ALA A 10 1.54 0.23 4.00
CA ALA A 10 2.40 1.18 3.30
C ALA A 10 2.66 0.81 1.85
N THR A 11 3.12 1.80 1.08
CA THR A 11 3.55 1.67 -0.30
C THR A 11 5.03 2.03 -0.44
N THR A 12 5.74 1.38 -1.35
CA THR A 12 7.14 1.69 -1.65
C THR A 12 7.45 1.40 -3.11
N ALA A 13 8.41 2.14 -3.67
CA ALA A 13 9.04 1.81 -4.94
C ALA A 13 10.34 1.01 -4.75
N ALA A 14 10.81 0.85 -3.50
CA ALA A 14 12.03 0.11 -3.22
C ALA A 14 11.84 -1.40 -3.45
N SER A 15 12.85 -2.03 -4.04
CA SER A 15 12.93 -3.48 -4.18
C SER A 15 13.51 -4.11 -2.91
N GLY A 16 13.21 -5.39 -2.67
CA GLY A 16 13.78 -6.16 -1.56
C GLY A 16 13.11 -5.96 -0.19
N VAL A 17 12.01 -5.20 -0.14
CA VAL A 17 11.13 -5.11 1.03
C VAL A 17 10.18 -6.31 1.01
N ALA A 18 9.93 -6.94 2.16
CA ALA A 18 8.92 -7.99 2.28
C ALA A 18 7.52 -7.38 2.08
N THR A 19 6.71 -7.97 1.20
CA THR A 19 5.40 -7.42 0.82
C THR A 19 4.29 -8.46 0.90
N VAL A 20 3.09 -8.03 1.26
CA VAL A 20 1.86 -8.82 1.11
C VAL A 20 1.44 -8.85 -0.36
N ASP A 21 0.80 -9.90 -0.84
CA ASP A 21 0.26 -9.90 -2.20
C ASP A 21 -1.05 -9.10 -2.31
N TYR A 22 -1.32 -8.56 -3.51
CA TYR A 22 -2.53 -7.75 -3.73
C TYR A 22 -3.84 -8.52 -3.54
N ARG A 23 -3.85 -9.86 -3.74
CA ARG A 23 -5.06 -10.67 -3.54
C ARG A 23 -5.37 -10.77 -2.04
N GLN A 24 -4.37 -11.02 -1.19
CA GLN A 24 -4.51 -11.01 0.26
C GLN A 24 -4.93 -9.62 0.77
N ALA A 25 -4.30 -8.55 0.29
CA ALA A 25 -4.69 -7.19 0.66
C ALA A 25 -6.15 -6.88 0.26
N ARG A 26 -6.57 -7.28 -0.94
CA ARG A 26 -7.96 -7.14 -1.39
C ARG A 26 -8.94 -7.93 -0.51
N GLN A 27 -8.61 -9.17 -0.16
CA GLN A 27 -9.46 -10.00 0.71
C GLN A 27 -9.68 -9.36 2.08
N ARG A 28 -8.63 -8.78 2.68
CA ARG A 28 -8.72 -8.03 3.95
C ARG A 28 -9.67 -6.84 3.85
N VAL A 29 -9.48 -6.01 2.83
CA VAL A 29 -10.33 -4.84 2.59
C VAL A 29 -11.78 -5.26 2.33
N ALA A 30 -12.00 -6.29 1.53
CA ALA A 30 -13.33 -6.83 1.24
C ALA A 30 -14.01 -7.45 2.47
N ALA A 31 -13.24 -8.00 3.42
CA ALA A 31 -13.75 -8.49 4.70
C ALA A 31 -14.16 -7.38 5.68
N GLY A 32 -14.03 -6.10 5.28
CA GLY A 32 -14.40 -4.95 6.11
C GLY A 32 -13.33 -4.55 7.14
N GLU A 33 -12.08 -5.03 6.98
CA GLU A 33 -10.96 -4.62 7.82
C GLU A 33 -10.70 -3.12 7.67
N ARG A 34 -10.68 -2.39 8.79
CA ARG A 34 -10.44 -0.95 8.80
C ARG A 34 -9.01 -0.66 8.37
N THR A 35 -8.85 -0.21 7.14
CA THR A 35 -7.54 -0.07 6.52
C THR A 35 -7.11 1.39 6.45
N LEU A 36 -5.84 1.67 6.74
CA LEU A 36 -5.18 2.95 6.47
C LEU A 36 -4.06 2.71 5.46
N LEU A 37 -4.15 3.34 4.29
CA LEU A 37 -3.12 3.28 3.25
C LEU A 37 -2.16 4.47 3.38
N LEU A 38 -0.86 4.21 3.47
CA LEU A 38 0.19 5.21 3.54
C LEU A 38 0.93 5.31 2.21
N PHE A 39 0.95 6.52 1.66
CA PHE A 39 1.67 6.86 0.43
C PHE A 39 2.81 7.81 0.75
N GLY A 40 4.03 7.45 0.32
CA GLY A 40 5.19 8.33 0.43
C GLY A 40 5.12 9.47 -0.57
N THR A 41 5.87 10.55 -0.30
CA THR A 41 6.07 11.68 -1.21
C THR A 41 7.57 11.85 -1.48
N GLY A 42 7.95 12.31 -2.68
CA GLY A 42 9.35 12.55 -3.01
C GLY A 42 10.19 11.27 -2.92
N TRP A 43 10.95 11.13 -1.82
CA TRP A 43 11.86 10.01 -1.55
C TRP A 43 11.22 8.77 -0.91
N GLY A 44 9.90 8.81 -0.64
CA GLY A 44 9.17 7.70 -0.02
C GLY A 44 8.79 7.96 1.44
N LEU A 45 8.41 6.91 2.16
CA LEU A 45 8.09 6.98 3.58
C LEU A 45 9.38 6.87 4.42
N ALA A 46 9.41 7.58 5.55
CA ALA A 46 10.52 7.49 6.50
C ALA A 46 10.62 6.08 7.10
N ALA A 47 11.84 5.65 7.43
CA ALA A 47 12.10 4.30 7.95
C ALA A 47 11.35 4.05 9.27
N GLU A 48 11.24 5.07 10.11
CA GLU A 48 10.50 5.03 11.38
C GLU A 48 9.03 4.73 11.15
N ILE A 49 8.43 5.27 10.08
CA ILE A 49 7.04 4.98 9.70
C ILE A 49 6.92 3.56 9.14
N MET A 50 7.84 3.17 8.25
CA MET A 50 7.87 1.82 7.68
C MET A 50 8.01 0.73 8.75
N SER A 51 8.65 1.01 9.89
CA SER A 51 8.77 0.06 11.00
C SER A 51 7.49 -0.14 11.83
N GLN A 52 6.47 0.70 11.62
CA GLN A 52 5.22 0.71 12.39
C GLN A 52 4.00 0.22 11.59
N VAL A 53 4.19 -0.14 10.32
CA VAL A 53 3.09 -0.62 9.47
C VAL A 53 2.87 -2.11 9.67
N ASP A 54 1.64 -2.54 9.45
CA ASP A 54 1.27 -3.95 9.57
C ASP A 54 1.68 -4.73 8.31
N ASP A 55 1.56 -4.12 7.13
CA ASP A 55 1.97 -4.71 5.85
C ASP A 55 2.53 -3.66 4.87
N VAL A 56 3.30 -4.12 3.88
CA VAL A 56 3.76 -3.31 2.74
C VAL A 56 3.20 -3.90 1.45
N LEU A 57 2.60 -3.05 0.61
CA LEU A 57 2.09 -3.46 -0.70
C LEU A 57 3.22 -3.63 -1.73
N PRO A 58 3.07 -4.53 -2.71
CA PRO A 58 4.07 -4.74 -3.74
C PRO A 58 4.32 -3.45 -4.54
N PRO A 59 5.57 -3.13 -4.89
CA PRO A 59 5.89 -1.93 -5.66
C PRO A 59 5.15 -1.93 -7.00
N LEU A 60 4.68 -0.76 -7.41
CA LEU A 60 4.09 -0.54 -8.72
C LEU A 60 5.18 -0.32 -9.77
N GLY A 61 5.24 -1.14 -10.81
CA GLY A 61 6.17 -0.95 -11.92
C GLY A 61 6.67 -2.27 -12.50
N GLY A 62 7.34 -2.18 -13.65
CA GLY A 62 7.94 -3.31 -14.36
C GLY A 62 9.44 -3.11 -14.58
N LYS A 63 10.02 -3.82 -15.55
CA LYS A 63 11.47 -3.82 -15.85
C LYS A 63 12.02 -2.40 -16.11
N GLY A 64 12.53 -1.75 -15.06
CA GLY A 64 13.43 -0.60 -15.16
C GLY A 64 12.88 0.76 -14.71
N TYR A 65 11.56 0.94 -14.57
CA TYR A 65 10.99 2.22 -14.10
C TYR A 65 9.75 2.03 -13.22
N ASN A 66 9.81 2.60 -12.00
CA ASN A 66 8.74 2.53 -10.99
C ASN A 66 8.55 3.86 -10.24
N HIS A 67 9.13 4.96 -10.72
CA HIS A 67 8.95 6.31 -10.16
C HIS A 67 7.65 6.94 -10.68
N LEU A 68 6.52 6.37 -10.27
CA LEU A 68 5.21 6.92 -10.56
C LEU A 68 4.94 8.16 -9.70
N SER A 69 4.16 9.10 -10.22
CA SER A 69 3.61 10.17 -9.38
C SER A 69 2.75 9.55 -8.28
N VAL A 70 2.73 10.16 -7.09
CA VAL A 70 1.91 9.68 -5.96
C VAL A 70 0.45 9.53 -6.37
N ARG A 71 -0.08 10.49 -7.15
CA ARG A 71 -1.46 10.44 -7.66
C ARG A 71 -1.70 9.21 -8.54
N SER A 72 -0.79 8.92 -9.47
CA SER A 72 -0.88 7.73 -10.33
C SER A 72 -0.77 6.44 -9.51
N ALA A 73 0.13 6.40 -8.54
CA ALA A 73 0.29 5.25 -7.65
C ALA A 73 -0.97 5.00 -6.82
N VAL A 74 -1.57 6.06 -6.27
CA VAL A 74 -2.85 6.00 -5.54
C VAL A 74 -3.95 5.42 -6.43
N SER A 75 -4.13 5.94 -7.65
CA SER A 75 -5.16 5.44 -8.57
C SER A 75 -5.02 3.95 -8.87
N ILE A 76 -3.81 3.48 -9.20
CA ILE A 76 -3.56 2.07 -9.53
C ILE A 76 -3.75 1.17 -8.29
N ILE A 77 -3.31 1.60 -7.11
CA ILE A 77 -3.47 0.80 -5.89
C ILE A 77 -4.94 0.70 -5.48
N LEU A 78 -5.69 1.79 -5.55
CA LEU A 78 -7.12 1.77 -5.25
C LEU A 78 -7.87 0.87 -6.24
N ASP A 79 -7.54 0.93 -7.53
CA ASP A 79 -8.08 0.04 -8.55
C ASP A 79 -7.83 -1.44 -8.22
N ARG A 80 -6.58 -1.81 -7.92
CA ARG A 80 -6.22 -3.19 -7.54
C ARG A 80 -6.94 -3.69 -6.28
N LEU A 81 -7.21 -2.81 -5.33
CA LEU A 81 -7.83 -3.16 -4.04
C LEU A 81 -9.36 -3.16 -4.08
N LEU A 82 -9.97 -2.28 -4.88
CA LEU A 82 -11.40 -1.96 -4.77
C LEU A 82 -12.21 -2.16 -6.05
N ALA A 83 -11.59 -2.21 -7.23
CA ALA A 83 -12.35 -2.35 -8.47
C ALA A 83 -13.04 -3.73 -8.52
N ASP A 84 -14.32 -3.75 -8.87
CA ASP A 84 -15.03 -4.99 -9.20
C ASP A 84 -14.41 -5.64 -10.45
N GLU A 85 -14.40 -6.97 -10.54
CA GLU A 85 -13.95 -7.68 -11.75
C GLU A 85 -14.91 -7.47 -12.93
#